data_AF-A0A2V0N1N0-F1
#
_entry.id   AF-A0A2V0N1N0-F1
#
_cell.length_a   1.000
_cell.length_b   1.000
_cell.length_c   1.000
_cell.angle_alpha   90.00
_cell.angle_beta   90.00
_cell.angle_gamma   90.00
#
_symmetry.space_group_name_H-M   'P 1'
#
loop_
_entity.id
_entity.type
_entity.pdbx_description
1 polymer ?
#
loop_
_entity_poly.entity_id
_entity_poly.type
_entity_poly.pdbx_seq_one_letter_code
_entity_poly.pdbx_strand_id
1 'polypeptide(L)'
;MVSLLVHAILGLTVIGWIVASNPQVFARPPHGPRFSVLECAYYVVGVASIALGWYFNIRFVREYATGSGNPLWGPGSWSDYIRLMFTNPAASSASQDYTIINVVLLPLFTIVDGYRRGLRRPWLYFVSSLFTSCAFAFALYFATTERQRRQTQSRETVQA
;
A
#
# COMPACT_ATOMS: atom_id res chain seq x y z
N MET A 1 -20.84 5.30 -0.87
CA MET A 1 -20.44 4.26 -1.86
C MET A 1 -19.53 4.80 -2.97
N VAL A 2 -19.85 5.93 -3.60
CA VAL A 2 -18.99 6.55 -4.65
C VAL A 2 -17.54 6.75 -4.20
N SER A 3 -17.31 7.28 -2.99
CA SER A 3 -15.95 7.47 -2.44
C SER A 3 -15.13 6.17 -2.43
N LEU A 4 -15.72 5.03 -2.06
CA LEU A 4 -15.01 3.73 -2.02
C LEU A 4 -14.63 3.26 -3.43
N LEU A 5 -15.49 3.49 -4.42
CA LEU A 5 -15.18 3.17 -5.83
C LEU A 5 -14.05 4.05 -6.37
N VAL A 6 -14.07 5.34 -6.05
CA VAL A 6 -12.97 6.26 -6.42
C VAL A 6 -11.65 5.80 -5.81
N HIS A 7 -11.64 5.44 -4.52
CA HIS A 7 -10.43 4.90 -3.87
C HIS A 7 -9.97 3.60 -4.52
N ALA A 8 -10.88 2.70 -4.89
CA ALA A 8 -10.56 1.45 -5.57
C ALA A 8 -9.87 1.70 -6.93
N ILE A 9 -10.43 2.60 -7.74
CA ILE A 9 -9.89 2.95 -9.05
C ILE A 9 -8.51 3.60 -8.91
N LEU A 10 -8.37 4.55 -7.98
CA LEU A 10 -7.09 5.21 -7.72
C LEU A 10 -6.04 4.21 -7.21
N GLY A 11 -6.42 3.31 -6.31
CA GLY A 11 -5.57 2.23 -5.82
C GLY A 11 -5.08 1.34 -6.96
N LEU A 12 -5.98 0.80 -7.79
CA LEU A 12 -5.61 -0.02 -8.95
C LEU A 12 -4.73 0.75 -9.95
N THR A 13 -5.02 2.02 -10.18
CA THR A 13 -4.24 2.89 -11.07
C THR A 13 -2.80 3.05 -10.58
N VAL A 14 -2.62 3.34 -9.29
CA VAL A 14 -1.29 3.49 -8.68
C VAL A 14 -0.51 2.17 -8.74
N ILE A 15 -1.17 1.03 -8.52
CA ILE A 15 -0.54 -0.28 -8.62
C ILE A 15 -0.14 -0.61 -10.04
N GLY A 16 -1.02 -0.36 -11.01
CA GLY A 16 -0.69 -0.44 -12.42
C GLY A 16 0.52 0.43 -12.77
N TRP A 17 0.59 1.65 -12.23
CA TRP A 17 1.71 2.57 -12.47
C TRP A 17 3.03 2.09 -11.86
N ILE A 18 3.00 1.50 -10.66
CA ILE A 18 4.17 0.87 -10.04
C ILE A 18 4.71 -0.24 -10.95
N VAL A 19 3.84 -1.14 -11.40
CA VAL A 19 4.21 -2.29 -12.25
C VAL A 19 4.73 -1.81 -13.59
N ALA A 20 4.01 -0.91 -14.26
CA ALA A 20 4.39 -0.37 -15.57
C ALA A 20 5.69 0.43 -15.53
N SER A 21 6.01 1.09 -14.41
CA SER A 21 7.28 1.81 -14.25
C SER A 21 8.46 0.87 -14.03
N ASN A 22 8.24 -0.37 -13.59
CA ASN A 22 9.29 -1.31 -13.16
C ASN A 22 9.21 -2.66 -13.90
N PRO A 23 9.14 -2.70 -15.25
CA PRO A 23 8.88 -3.93 -15.99
C PRO A 23 9.96 -4.99 -15.79
N GLN A 24 11.22 -4.59 -15.62
CA GLN A 24 12.32 -5.51 -15.35
C GLN A 24 12.22 -6.19 -13.99
N VAL A 25 11.68 -5.49 -12.98
CA VAL A 25 11.45 -6.07 -11.64
C VAL A 25 10.35 -7.12 -11.74
N PHE A 26 9.22 -6.75 -12.35
CA PHE A 26 8.04 -7.60 -12.45
C PHE A 26 8.11 -8.68 -13.53
N ALA A 27 9.15 -8.70 -14.35
CA ALA A 27 9.43 -9.80 -15.28
C ALA A 27 9.56 -11.15 -14.55
N ARG A 28 9.42 -12.25 -15.29
CA ARG A 28 9.70 -13.59 -14.76
C ARG A 28 11.19 -13.68 -14.41
N PRO A 29 11.56 -14.14 -13.20
CA PRO A 29 12.95 -14.41 -12.86
C PRO A 29 13.57 -15.41 -13.84
N PRO A 30 14.83 -15.23 -14.29
CA PRO A 30 15.48 -16.11 -15.25
C PRO A 30 15.59 -17.57 -14.76
N HIS A 31 15.79 -17.75 -13.45
CA HIS A 31 15.95 -19.06 -12.83
C HIS A 31 15.02 -19.22 -11.62
N GLY A 32 14.63 -20.48 -11.36
CA GLY A 32 13.80 -20.86 -10.21
C GLY A 32 12.30 -20.56 -10.37
N PRO A 33 11.54 -20.61 -9.26
CA PRO A 33 10.10 -20.45 -9.28
C PRO A 33 9.68 -19.01 -9.61
N ARG A 34 8.46 -18.83 -10.13
CA ARG A 34 7.92 -17.51 -10.49
C ARG A 34 7.84 -16.55 -9.30
N PHE A 35 7.56 -17.08 -8.11
CA PHE A 35 7.49 -16.36 -6.84
C PHE A 35 8.27 -17.13 -5.78
N SER A 36 8.98 -16.41 -4.90
CA SER A 36 9.55 -17.01 -3.69
C SER A 36 8.47 -17.20 -2.62
N VAL A 37 8.75 -18.05 -1.62
CA VAL A 37 7.86 -18.21 -0.45
C VAL A 37 7.63 -16.87 0.26
N LEU A 38 8.68 -16.04 0.34
CA LEU A 38 8.62 -14.73 0.98
C LEU A 38 7.78 -13.73 0.17
N GLU A 39 7.89 -13.72 -1.17
CA GLU A 39 6.99 -12.94 -2.04
C GLU A 39 5.53 -13.34 -1.81
N CYS A 40 5.24 -14.64 -1.78
CA CYS A 40 3.90 -15.16 -1.53
C CYS A 40 3.37 -14.71 -0.16
N ALA A 41 4.20 -14.78 0.90
CA ALA A 41 3.83 -14.33 2.23
C ALA A 41 3.45 -12.83 2.24
N TYR A 42 4.25 -11.97 1.60
CA TYR A 42 3.94 -10.56 1.48
C TYR A 42 2.65 -10.31 0.70
N TYR A 43 2.44 -10.98 -0.43
CA TYR A 43 1.20 -10.81 -1.20
C TYR A 43 -0.03 -11.27 -0.41
N VAL A 44 0.05 -12.38 0.32
CA VAL A 44 -1.05 -12.86 1.17
C VAL A 44 -1.38 -11.85 2.27
N VAL A 45 -0.37 -11.35 2.98
CA VAL A 45 -0.55 -10.33 4.02
C VAL A 45 -1.16 -9.05 3.44
N GLY A 46 -0.67 -8.59 2.28
CA GLY A 46 -1.19 -7.40 1.62
C GLY A 46 -2.64 -7.56 1.15
N VAL A 47 -3.00 -8.69 0.54
CA VAL A 47 -4.38 -8.95 0.11
C VAL A 47 -5.31 -9.04 1.32
N ALA A 48 -4.88 -9.72 2.39
CA ALA A 48 -5.65 -9.78 3.64
C ALA A 48 -5.86 -8.39 4.25
N SER A 49 -4.84 -7.52 4.24
CA SER A 49 -4.96 -6.17 4.78
C SER A 49 -5.93 -5.29 3.99
N ILE A 50 -5.97 -5.41 2.65
CA ILE A 50 -6.98 -4.75 1.82
C ILE A 50 -8.37 -5.27 2.18
N ALA A 51 -8.57 -6.59 2.22
CA ALA A 51 -9.87 -7.19 2.49
C ALA A 51 -10.45 -6.74 3.84
N LEU A 52 -9.62 -6.78 4.89
CA LEU A 52 -10.01 -6.32 6.23
C LEU A 52 -10.28 -4.82 6.27
N GLY A 53 -9.39 -4.01 5.67
CA GLY A 53 -9.56 -2.56 5.61
C GLY A 53 -10.85 -2.17 4.89
N TRP A 54 -11.18 -2.85 3.78
CA TRP A 54 -12.41 -2.60 3.03
C TRP A 54 -13.66 -2.98 3.81
N TYR A 55 -13.64 -4.11 4.52
CA TYR A 55 -14.75 -4.50 5.38
C TYR A 55 -15.09 -3.41 6.40
N PHE A 56 -14.08 -2.85 7.09
CA PHE A 56 -14.28 -1.77 8.05
C PHE A 56 -14.68 -0.45 7.37
N ASN A 57 -14.08 -0.09 6.24
CA ASN A 57 -14.42 1.13 5.50
C ASN A 57 -15.87 1.11 4.98
N ILE A 58 -16.37 -0.05 4.54
CA ILE A 58 -17.77 -0.21 4.14
C ILE A 58 -18.71 0.00 5.33
N ARG A 59 -18.40 -0.59 6.49
CA ARG A 59 -19.19 -0.40 7.71
C ARG A 59 -19.19 1.05 8.16
N PHE A 60 -18.03 1.69 8.20
CA PHE A 60 -17.90 3.12 8.49
C PHE A 60 -18.80 3.96 7.60
N VAL A 61 -18.73 3.80 6.28
CA VAL A 61 -19.57 4.58 5.36
C VAL A 61 -21.06 4.25 5.54
N ARG A 62 -21.43 2.99 5.82
CA ARG A 62 -22.84 2.61 6.03
C ARG A 62 -23.42 3.13 7.33
N GLU A 63 -22.61 3.18 8.39
CA GLU A 63 -23.04 3.55 9.74
C GLU A 63 -23.03 5.07 9.93
N TYR A 64 -22.05 5.79 9.35
CA TYR A 64 -21.83 7.21 9.63
C TYR A 64 -22.29 8.15 8.52
N ALA A 65 -22.45 7.69 7.27
CA ALA A 65 -22.86 8.58 6.18
C ALA A 65 -24.37 8.87 6.24
N THR A 66 -24.73 10.15 6.38
CA THR A 66 -26.12 10.62 6.37
C THR A 66 -26.41 11.44 5.10
N GLY A 67 -27.40 11.02 4.29
CA GLY A 67 -27.86 11.78 3.12
C GLY A 67 -26.82 11.94 2.00
N SER A 68 -26.87 13.05 1.27
CA SER A 68 -25.90 13.40 0.22
C SER A 68 -24.62 14.00 0.84
N GLY A 69 -23.92 13.21 1.65
CA GLY A 69 -22.72 13.64 2.37
C GLY A 69 -21.53 13.91 1.44
N ASN A 70 -20.77 14.97 1.73
CA ASN A 70 -19.52 15.29 1.05
C ASN A 70 -18.43 14.27 1.44
N PRO A 71 -17.63 13.71 0.50
CA PRO A 71 -16.60 12.72 0.82
C PRO A 71 -15.48 13.24 1.74
N LEU A 72 -15.27 14.56 1.79
CA LEU A 72 -14.16 15.20 2.49
C LEU A 72 -14.54 15.72 3.88
N TRP A 73 -15.79 16.19 4.08
CA TRP A 73 -16.26 16.75 5.34
C TRP A 73 -17.69 16.34 5.72
N GLY A 74 -17.99 16.35 7.02
CA GLY A 74 -19.29 15.95 7.58
C GLY A 74 -19.39 14.44 7.92
N PRO A 75 -20.56 13.94 8.32
CA PRO A 75 -20.75 12.55 8.75
C PRO A 75 -20.37 11.51 7.70
N GLY A 76 -19.59 10.50 8.08
CA GLY A 76 -19.15 9.43 7.16
C GLY A 76 -18.15 9.87 6.10
N SER A 77 -17.56 11.05 6.28
CA SER A 77 -16.52 11.61 5.40
C SER A 77 -15.11 11.28 5.89
N TRP A 78 -14.08 11.64 5.11
CA TRP A 78 -12.69 11.52 5.52
C TRP A 78 -12.38 12.28 6.82
N SER A 79 -12.90 13.51 7.01
CA SER A 79 -12.65 14.26 8.25
C SER A 79 -13.23 13.56 9.47
N ASP A 80 -14.39 12.93 9.32
CA ASP A 80 -15.06 12.20 10.40
C ASP A 80 -14.33 10.90 10.73
N TYR A 81 -13.83 10.18 9.72
CA TYR A 81 -12.95 9.04 9.90
C TYR A 81 -11.70 9.40 10.73
N ILE A 82 -11.01 10.49 10.36
CA ILE A 82 -9.84 10.98 11.10
C ILE A 82 -10.24 11.39 12.53
N ARG A 83 -11.37 12.07 12.72
CA ARG A 83 -11.83 12.40 14.08
C ARG A 83 -12.04 11.16 14.94
N LEU A 84 -12.66 10.11 14.40
CA LEU A 84 -12.92 8.86 15.12
C LEU A 84 -11.63 8.11 15.48
N MET A 85 -10.59 8.20 14.65
CA MET A 85 -9.26 7.67 14.95
C MET A 85 -8.65 8.25 16.25
N PHE A 86 -9.09 9.42 16.70
CA PHE A 86 -8.60 10.10 17.90
C PHE A 86 -9.67 10.28 18.99
N THR A 87 -10.73 9.46 18.97
CA THR A 87 -11.89 9.66 19.86
C THR A 87 -11.63 9.34 21.34
N ASN A 88 -10.58 8.58 21.67
CA ASN A 88 -10.22 8.21 23.03
C ASN A 88 -8.71 7.88 23.11
N PRO A 89 -8.09 7.80 24.31
CA PRO A 89 -6.65 7.57 24.45
C PRO A 89 -6.13 6.30 23.77
N ALA A 90 -6.87 5.19 23.81
CA ALA A 90 -6.44 3.94 23.18
C ALA A 90 -6.45 4.04 21.65
N ALA A 91 -7.52 4.62 21.08
CA ALA A 91 -7.59 4.90 19.64
C ALA A 91 -6.50 5.88 19.20
N SER A 92 -6.29 6.96 19.97
CA SER A 92 -5.25 7.95 19.70
C SER A 92 -3.84 7.35 19.73
N SER A 93 -3.55 6.44 20.66
CA SER A 93 -2.27 5.73 20.73
C SER A 93 -2.00 4.95 19.44
N ALA A 94 -2.94 4.12 18.98
CA ALA A 94 -2.78 3.35 17.75
C ALA A 94 -2.72 4.25 16.50
N SER A 95 -3.53 5.31 16.47
CA SER A 95 -3.62 6.24 15.34
C SER A 95 -2.36 7.09 15.18
N GLN A 96 -1.71 7.47 16.28
CA GLN A 96 -0.43 8.16 16.25
C GLN A 96 0.65 7.27 15.63
N ASP A 97 0.75 6.00 16.03
CA ASP A 97 1.72 5.08 15.44
C ASP A 97 1.46 4.87 13.95
N TYR A 98 0.20 4.62 13.59
CA TYR A 98 -0.21 4.52 12.19
C TYR A 98 0.19 5.76 11.39
N THR A 99 -0.02 6.96 11.95
CA THR A 99 0.28 8.22 11.27
C THR A 99 1.78 8.38 11.04
N ILE A 100 2.60 8.14 12.07
CA ILE A 100 4.06 8.23 11.95
C ILE A 100 4.58 7.19 10.95
N ILE A 101 4.12 5.94 11.06
CA ILE A 101 4.55 4.86 10.17
C ILE A 101 4.17 5.17 8.72
N ASN A 102 2.93 5.61 8.46
CA ASN A 102 2.42 5.76 7.11
C ASN A 102 2.82 7.08 6.44
N VAL A 103 2.81 8.19 7.16
CA VAL A 103 2.99 9.53 6.59
C VAL A 103 4.44 10.02 6.70
N VAL A 104 5.22 9.48 7.65
CA VAL A 104 6.62 9.88 7.85
C VAL A 104 7.57 8.77 7.44
N LEU A 105 7.50 7.60 8.07
CA LEU A 105 8.50 6.55 7.87
C LEU A 105 8.37 5.87 6.51
N LEU A 106 7.16 5.50 6.09
CA LEU A 106 6.93 4.83 4.80
C LEU A 106 7.47 5.64 3.61
N PRO A 107 7.17 6.95 3.42
CA PRO A 107 7.73 7.71 2.31
C PRO A 107 9.25 7.83 2.42
N LEU A 108 9.80 8.17 3.59
CA LEU A 108 11.25 8.28 3.77
C LEU A 108 11.97 6.98 3.42
N PHE A 109 11.49 5.87 3.96
CA PHE A 109 12.07 4.55 3.76
C PHE A 109 11.94 4.10 2.30
N THR A 110 10.72 4.05 1.76
CA THR A 110 10.47 3.51 0.42
C THR A 110 11.18 4.32 -0.66
N ILE A 111 11.20 5.66 -0.54
CA ILE A 111 11.85 6.56 -1.49
C ILE A 111 13.37 6.36 -1.45
N VAL A 112 13.98 6.47 -0.26
CA VAL A 112 15.45 6.38 -0.13
C VAL A 112 15.95 4.98 -0.49
N ASP A 113 15.37 3.93 0.09
CA ASP A 113 15.78 2.54 -0.19
C ASP A 113 15.43 2.15 -1.64
N GLY A 114 14.30 2.62 -2.17
CA GLY A 114 13.87 2.28 -3.51
C GLY A 114 14.79 2.85 -4.58
N TYR A 115 15.21 4.10 -4.44
CA TYR A 115 16.19 4.70 -5.35
C TYR A 115 17.56 4.03 -5.22
N ARG A 116 18.00 3.67 -4.01
CA ARG A 116 19.26 2.91 -3.79
C ARG A 116 19.26 1.54 -4.49
N ARG A 117 18.09 0.91 -4.63
CA ARG A 117 17.93 -0.38 -5.33
C ARG A 117 17.67 -0.25 -6.83
N GLY A 118 17.64 0.96 -7.37
CA GLY A 118 17.35 1.22 -8.78
C GLY A 118 15.88 1.06 -9.17
N LEU A 119 14.95 1.14 -8.21
CA LEU A 119 13.51 1.15 -8.52
C LEU A 119 13.11 2.49 -9.15
N ARG A 120 12.21 2.44 -10.14
CA ARG A 120 11.62 3.64 -10.75
C ARG A 120 10.40 4.08 -9.95
N ARG A 121 10.34 5.38 -9.64
CA ARG A 121 9.23 6.06 -8.94
C ARG A 121 8.85 5.38 -7.60
N PRO A 122 9.79 5.16 -6.67
CA PRO A 122 9.50 4.50 -5.39
C PRO A 122 8.54 5.30 -4.48
N TRP A 123 8.37 6.61 -4.70
CA TRP A 123 7.34 7.40 -4.00
C TRP A 123 5.91 6.89 -4.24
N LEU A 124 5.67 6.12 -5.31
CA LEU A 124 4.36 5.52 -5.58
C LEU A 124 3.93 4.50 -4.51
N TYR A 125 4.86 3.92 -3.75
CA TYR A 125 4.50 3.04 -2.62
C TYR A 125 3.88 3.83 -1.46
N PHE A 126 4.35 5.05 -1.20
CA PHE A 126 3.66 5.95 -0.27
C PHE A 126 2.28 6.35 -0.82
N VAL A 127 2.19 6.72 -2.10
CA VAL A 127 0.91 7.10 -2.72
C VAL A 127 -0.10 5.95 -2.73
N SER A 128 0.36 4.70 -2.89
CA SER A 128 -0.54 3.53 -2.83
C SER A 128 -1.16 3.37 -1.44
N SER A 129 -0.44 3.72 -0.37
CA SER A 129 -0.95 3.67 1.01
C SER A 129 -2.18 4.56 1.23
N LEU A 130 -2.30 5.65 0.46
CA LEU A 130 -3.42 6.60 0.56
C LEU A 130 -4.74 6.03 0.02
N PHE A 131 -4.67 5.04 -0.88
CA PHE A 131 -5.85 4.48 -1.57
C PHE A 131 -6.12 3.02 -1.24
N THR A 132 -5.16 2.32 -0.65
CA THR A 132 -5.27 0.89 -0.32
C THR A 132 -5.25 0.71 1.20
N SER A 133 -4.09 0.45 1.78
CA SER A 133 -3.82 0.48 3.22
C SER A 133 -2.32 0.66 3.44
N CYS A 134 -1.93 1.17 4.61
CA CYS A 134 -0.52 1.25 5.02
C CYS A 134 0.18 -0.12 4.94
N ALA A 135 -0.44 -1.16 5.50
CA ALA A 135 0.11 -2.51 5.51
C ALA A 135 0.31 -3.08 4.09
N PHE A 136 -0.64 -2.83 3.17
CA PHE A 136 -0.50 -3.27 1.79
C PHE A 136 0.65 -2.56 1.08
N ALA A 137 0.84 -1.25 1.31
CA ALA A 137 1.95 -0.51 0.72
C ALA A 137 3.32 -1.09 1.15
N PHE A 138 3.49 -1.39 2.44
CA PHE A 138 4.69 -2.09 2.93
C PHE A 138 4.84 -3.48 2.32
N ALA A 139 3.78 -4.29 2.33
CA ALA A 139 3.81 -5.63 1.79
C ALA A 139 4.19 -5.65 0.30
N LEU A 140 3.60 -4.76 -0.50
CA LEU A 140 3.94 -4.60 -1.91
C LEU A 140 5.38 -4.13 -2.10
N TYR A 141 5.85 -3.20 -1.26
CA TYR A 141 7.23 -2.74 -1.31
C TYR A 141 8.20 -3.88 -1.00
N PHE A 142 7.96 -4.66 0.05
CA PHE A 142 8.79 -5.80 0.42
C PHE A 142 8.78 -6.90 -0.64
N ALA A 143 7.63 -7.19 -1.25
CA ALA A 143 7.56 -8.11 -2.38
C ALA A 143 8.39 -7.59 -3.57
N THR A 144 8.36 -6.28 -3.82
CA THR A 144 9.14 -5.65 -4.90
C THR A 144 10.63 -5.70 -4.62
N THR A 145 11.08 -5.39 -3.40
CA THR A 145 12.51 -5.40 -3.07
C THR A 145 13.08 -6.82 -3.06
N GLU A 146 12.30 -7.81 -2.62
CA GLU A 146 12.68 -9.23 -2.74
C GLU A 146 12.79 -9.65 -4.20
N ARG A 147 11.82 -9.24 -5.03
CA ARG A 147 11.87 -9.53 -6.46
C ARG A 147 13.06 -8.86 -7.16
N GLN A 148 13.36 -7.61 -6.82
CA GLN A 148 14.52 -6.88 -7.32
C GLN A 148 15.83 -7.59 -6.93
N ARG A 149 15.94 -8.04 -5.67
CA ARG A 149 17.09 -8.82 -5.20
C ARG A 149 17.30 -10.08 -6.04
N ARG A 150 16.23 -10.84 -6.32
CA ARG A 150 16.27 -12.06 -7.14
C ARG A 150 16.68 -11.79 -8.59
N GLN A 151 16.20 -10.68 -9.18
CA GLN A 151 16.59 -10.26 -10.52
C GLN A 151 18.08 -9.91 -10.59
N THR A 152 18.60 -9.16 -9.61
CA THR A 152 20.03 -8.81 -9.54
C THR A 152 20.92 -10.04 -9.39
N GLN A 153 20.61 -10.94 -8.45
CA GLN A 153 21.37 -12.18 -8.27
C GLN A 153 21.41 -13.06 -9.52
N SER A 154 20.28 -13.13 -10.25
CA SER A 154 20.22 -13.89 -11.50
C SER A 154 21.11 -13.28 -12.58
N ARG A 155 21.22 -11.95 -12.65
CA ARG A 155 22.10 -11.26 -13.61
C ARG A 155 23.58 -11.48 -13.28
N GLU A 156 23.95 -11.42 -12.01
CA GLU A 156 25.32 -11.69 -11.56
C GLU A 156 25.73 -13.14 -11.87
N THR A 157 24.84 -14.11 -11.64
CA THR A 157 25.12 -15.53 -11.94
C THR A 157 25.33 -15.79 -13.44
N VAL A 158 24.68 -15.03 -14.32
CA VAL A 158 24.87 -15.14 -15.78
C VAL A 158 26.19 -14.51 -16.25
N GLN A 159 26.76 -13.58 -15.48
CA GLN A 159 28.00 -12.87 -15.82
C GLN A 159 29.28 -13.53 -15.27
N ALA A 160 29.15 -14.48 -14.34
CA ALA A 160 30.25 -15.25 -13.76
C ALA A 160 30.53 -16.52 -14.57
#